data_AF-A0AAD3D6U3-F1
#
_entry.id   AF-A0AAD3D6U3-F1
#
_cell.length_a   1.000
_cell.length_b   1.000
_cell.length_c   1.000
_cell.angle_alpha   90.00
_cell.angle_beta   90.00
_cell.angle_gamma   90.00
#
_symmetry.space_group_name_H-M   'P 1'
#
loop_
_entity.id
_entity.type
_entity.pdbx_description
1 polymer ?
#
loop_
_entity_poly.entity_id
_entity_poly.type
_entity_poly.pdbx_seq_one_letter_code
_entity_poly.pdbx_strand_id
1 'polypeptide(L)'
;MSSSSNAAETAKNIKELLKPSPIEPTDAQRLDKLRRIFSTLIASGQLSLGEKKSTEAAQKWNTWLKKQHGVYVKQLCQVVQMGRKSALRTFMGVIASSPLKDGSVERINNILMNSMLNALMDSYGDEGDGVAPEYMLELLQMEFCRYRDVQYYILLGLKELSKSLGDDEMDGVKAENLLRILMKIYIAYDKEDLEPADVKMTGDVRTCSNYIFIPPVMDSNDEDDEEDKEQENFSSDEESEDDSDTEEQEAPRKKRKMDTPKKKKKVKELSWQSLKQHRNALQSCTLSILKTSSIPNRTMKRILQHLPANILPNVSSPLRFADFCTRAYDLGGVTSLLALHSLFVLMTQHGLEYPKFYESLYNLIESKVFYAKYRTRFFKLLVKCLTGSQMLPAYLVAAFCKKLCRCAINAPPSGALFVIALVSNLLRKHSECACLIHREVDSLEDVYDTDEKDPAKCRAIESCLWELHALEKHYHPAVSSMAKGCGMEDSKTLLHDLDQFLVHTYKSLFDAERQRGNNKRKQKVPLTFQKPSGLFANDDAFGLFSFPISDQE
;
A
#
# COMPACT_ATOMS: atom_id res chain seq x y z
N MET A 1 1.73 42.92 41.70
CA MET A 1 1.84 41.82 42.68
C MET A 1 0.81 40.70 42.50
N SER A 2 -0.22 40.84 41.65
CA SER A 2 -1.28 39.83 41.42
C SER A 2 -0.91 38.66 40.48
N SER A 3 0.17 38.74 39.69
CA SER A 3 0.58 37.68 38.75
C SER A 3 1.36 36.53 39.40
N SER A 4 2.00 36.75 40.55
CA SER A 4 2.83 35.73 41.23
C SER A 4 2.03 34.69 42.01
N SER A 5 0.87 35.07 42.55
CA SER A 5 -0.03 34.19 43.30
C SER A 5 -0.59 33.07 42.43
N ASN A 6 -1.01 33.38 41.21
CA ASN A 6 -1.54 32.40 40.26
C ASN A 6 -0.46 31.42 39.75
N ALA A 7 0.80 31.87 39.62
CA ALA A 7 1.90 31.02 39.16
C ALA A 7 2.28 29.94 40.20
N ALA A 8 2.26 30.29 41.50
CA ALA A 8 2.54 29.34 42.56
C ALA A 8 1.44 28.28 42.73
N GLU A 9 0.16 28.68 42.61
CA GLU A 9 -0.98 27.79 42.69
C GLU A 9 -1.06 26.84 41.48
N THR A 10 -0.85 27.37 40.26
CA THR A 10 -0.74 26.54 39.05
C THR A 10 0.45 25.58 39.12
N ALA A 11 1.60 25.99 39.67
CA ALA A 11 2.73 25.09 39.88
C ALA A 11 2.42 23.95 40.86
N LYS A 12 1.67 24.23 41.93
CA LYS A 12 1.22 23.23 42.91
C LYS A 12 0.27 22.22 42.26
N ASN A 13 -0.72 22.71 41.50
CA ASN A 13 -1.68 21.89 40.78
C ASN A 13 -1.00 20.99 39.73
N ILE A 14 -0.02 21.50 38.99
CA ILE A 14 0.77 20.71 38.02
C ILE A 14 1.55 19.59 38.75
N LYS A 15 2.23 19.90 39.86
CA LYS A 15 3.00 18.91 40.63
C LYS A 15 2.14 17.82 41.25
N GLU A 16 0.93 18.17 41.71
CA GLU A 16 -0.01 17.22 42.28
C GLU A 16 -0.59 16.29 41.21
N LEU A 17 -1.03 16.86 40.09
CA LEU A 17 -1.58 16.11 38.97
C LEU A 17 -0.54 15.30 38.19
N LEU A 18 0.76 15.60 38.31
CA LEU A 18 1.83 14.79 37.69
C LEU A 18 2.10 13.47 38.41
N LYS A 19 1.55 13.23 39.61
CA LYS A 19 1.71 11.95 40.30
C LYS A 19 0.83 10.88 39.61
N PRO A 20 1.39 9.73 39.19
CA PRO A 20 0.62 8.70 38.50
C PRO A 20 -0.41 8.04 39.42
N SER A 21 -1.61 7.80 38.89
CA SER A 21 -2.67 7.04 39.57
C SER A 21 -2.78 5.65 38.95
N PRO A 22 -2.91 4.57 39.75
CA PRO A 22 -3.04 3.21 39.22
C PRO A 22 -4.41 2.91 38.59
N ILE A 23 -5.43 3.75 38.80
CA ILE A 23 -6.81 3.49 38.37
C ILE A 23 -7.09 4.17 37.02
N GLU A 24 -7.36 3.38 35.97
CA GLU A 24 -7.46 3.85 34.57
C GLU A 24 -8.40 5.06 34.32
N PRO A 25 -9.67 5.07 34.76
CA PRO A 25 -10.56 6.21 34.52
C PRO A 25 -10.10 7.49 35.24
N THR A 26 -9.51 7.34 36.43
CA THR A 26 -8.98 8.49 37.18
C THR A 26 -7.72 9.06 36.53
N ASP A 27 -6.91 8.19 35.93
CA ASP A 27 -5.70 8.58 35.21
C ASP A 27 -6.04 9.32 33.91
N ALA A 28 -7.05 8.87 33.16
CA ALA A 28 -7.55 9.58 31.98
C ALA A 28 -8.09 10.98 32.32
N GLN A 29 -8.86 11.11 33.42
CA GLN A 29 -9.37 12.40 33.88
C GLN A 29 -8.24 13.35 34.35
N ARG A 30 -7.23 12.81 35.03
CA ARG A 30 -6.02 13.55 35.44
C ARG A 30 -5.29 14.09 34.23
N LEU A 31 -5.08 13.26 33.21
CA LEU A 31 -4.38 13.65 31.97
C LEU A 31 -5.17 14.70 31.17
N ASP A 32 -6.50 14.62 31.10
CA ASP A 32 -7.32 15.67 30.45
C ASP A 32 -7.33 16.98 31.24
N LYS A 33 -7.36 16.93 32.59
CA LYS A 33 -7.20 18.13 33.43
C LYS A 33 -5.84 18.80 33.20
N LEU A 34 -4.76 18.03 33.13
CA LEU A 34 -3.44 18.53 32.78
C LEU A 34 -3.40 19.16 31.39
N ARG A 35 -4.01 18.52 30.38
CA ARG A 35 -4.16 19.10 29.04
C ARG A 35 -4.82 20.49 29.10
N ARG A 36 -5.94 20.61 29.82
CA ARG A 36 -6.66 21.90 29.94
C ARG A 36 -5.77 22.98 30.55
N ILE A 37 -5.07 22.67 31.64
CA ILE A 37 -4.13 23.61 32.29
C ILE A 37 -3.01 24.02 31.33
N PHE A 38 -2.38 23.08 30.63
CA PHE A 38 -1.34 23.43 29.66
C PHE A 38 -1.90 24.22 28.47
N SER A 39 -3.12 23.91 28.00
CA SER A 39 -3.77 24.67 26.93
C SER A 39 -4.05 26.13 27.31
N THR A 40 -4.49 26.39 28.56
CA THR A 40 -4.70 27.76 29.04
C THR A 40 -3.38 28.51 29.23
N LEU A 41 -2.32 27.82 29.65
CA LEU A 41 -0.96 28.38 29.77
C LEU A 41 -0.34 28.72 28.40
N ILE A 42 -0.65 27.94 27.36
CA ILE A 42 -0.21 28.22 25.98
C ILE A 42 -1.02 29.38 25.38
N ALA A 43 -2.35 29.35 25.53
CA ALA A 43 -3.23 30.42 25.06
C ALA A 43 -2.91 31.78 25.71
N SER A 44 -2.55 31.78 26.99
CA SER A 44 -2.09 32.98 27.71
C SER A 44 -0.66 33.41 27.36
N GLY A 45 0.06 32.65 26.52
CA GLY A 45 1.42 32.96 26.07
C GLY A 45 2.50 32.78 27.14
N GLN A 46 2.18 32.18 28.29
CA GLN A 46 3.13 31.90 29.39
C GLN A 46 4.02 30.69 29.08
N LEU A 47 3.53 29.73 28.28
CA LEU A 47 4.33 28.66 27.69
C LEU A 47 4.55 28.95 26.20
N SER A 48 5.75 29.42 25.83
CA SER A 48 6.16 29.47 24.42
C SER A 48 7.09 28.30 24.12
N LEU A 49 6.68 27.41 23.21
CA LEU A 49 7.53 26.32 22.74
C LEU A 49 8.67 26.83 21.85
N GLY A 50 8.52 28.01 21.23
CA GLY A 50 9.58 28.75 20.53
C GLY A 50 10.30 29.81 21.38
N GLU A 51 11.31 30.45 20.79
CA GLU A 51 12.08 31.55 21.41
C GLU A 51 11.28 32.85 21.41
N LYS A 52 10.92 33.35 22.59
CA LYS A 52 10.52 34.74 22.79
C LYS A 52 11.52 35.44 23.68
N LYS A 53 11.95 36.64 23.28
CA LYS A 53 12.66 37.57 24.16
C LYS A 53 11.71 37.96 25.29
N SER A 54 11.97 37.46 26.48
CA SER A 54 11.18 37.69 27.68
C SER A 54 12.11 37.98 28.85
N THR A 55 11.57 38.57 29.92
CA THR A 55 12.30 38.86 31.17
C THR A 55 12.92 37.59 31.76
N GLU A 56 14.05 37.73 32.47
CA GLU A 56 14.82 36.60 33.02
C GLU A 56 13.98 35.65 33.92
N ALA A 57 13.04 36.22 34.68
CA ALA A 57 12.09 35.46 35.49
C ALA A 57 11.07 34.65 34.66
N ALA A 58 10.61 35.21 33.54
CA ALA A 58 9.69 34.55 32.62
C ALA A 58 10.40 33.46 31.79
N GLN A 59 11.68 33.64 31.48
CA GLN A 59 12.51 32.59 30.89
C GLN A 59 12.70 31.41 31.84
N LYS A 60 13.05 31.65 33.11
CA LYS A 60 13.17 30.61 34.15
C LYS A 60 11.84 29.86 34.36
N TRP A 61 10.72 30.59 34.40
CA TRP A 61 9.37 30.00 34.50
C TRP A 61 9.02 29.15 33.27
N ASN A 62 9.30 29.63 32.06
CA ASN A 62 9.06 28.91 30.82
C ASN A 62 9.92 27.64 30.73
N THR A 63 11.21 27.71 31.10
CA THR A 63 12.09 26.53 31.17
C THR A 63 11.57 25.48 32.15
N TRP A 64 11.08 25.90 33.32
CA TRP A 64 10.44 24.98 34.26
C TRP A 64 9.17 24.35 33.68
N LEU A 65 8.28 25.15 33.07
CA LEU A 65 7.07 24.65 32.44
C LEU A 65 7.36 23.70 31.26
N LYS A 66 8.37 23.98 30.43
CA LYS A 66 8.84 23.07 29.37
C LYS A 66 9.28 21.72 29.94
N LYS A 67 10.00 21.72 31.07
CA LYS A 67 10.39 20.49 31.76
C LYS A 67 9.18 19.70 32.25
N GLN A 68 8.20 20.37 32.87
CA GLN A 68 6.97 19.71 33.33
C GLN A 68 6.10 19.19 32.17
N HIS A 69 6.00 19.97 31.09
CA HIS A 69 5.31 19.55 29.87
C HIS A 69 5.99 18.33 29.26
N GLY A 70 7.32 18.27 29.24
CA GLY A 70 8.07 17.09 28.82
C GLY A 70 7.78 15.85 29.67
N VAL A 71 7.68 15.99 31.00
CA VAL A 71 7.29 14.86 31.89
C VAL A 71 5.86 14.41 31.62
N TYR A 72 4.93 15.35 31.43
CA TYR A 72 3.55 15.07 31.07
C TYR A 72 3.43 14.33 29.73
N VAL A 73 4.15 14.79 28.70
CA VAL A 73 4.19 14.12 27.38
C VAL A 73 4.77 12.71 27.51
N LYS A 74 5.82 12.50 28.31
CA LYS A 74 6.36 11.14 28.58
C LYS A 74 5.33 10.23 29.25
N GLN A 75 4.57 10.72 30.22
CA GLN A 75 3.48 9.95 30.83
C GLN A 75 2.38 9.63 29.81
N LEU A 76 2.01 10.58 28.98
CA LEU A 76 1.05 10.35 27.89
C LEU A 76 1.56 9.29 26.91
N CYS A 77 2.83 9.34 26.50
CA CYS A 77 3.45 8.33 25.64
C CYS A 77 3.35 6.93 26.26
N GLN A 78 3.65 6.77 27.55
CA GLN A 78 3.53 5.49 28.25
C GLN A 78 2.10 4.95 28.24
N VAL A 79 1.11 5.80 28.46
CA VAL A 79 -0.30 5.39 28.45
C VAL A 79 -0.80 5.09 27.03
N VAL A 80 -0.25 5.75 26.01
CA VAL A 80 -0.50 5.43 24.59
C VAL A 80 0.14 4.08 24.21
N GLN A 81 1.35 3.79 24.69
CA GLN A 81 2.02 2.50 24.48
C GLN A 81 1.19 1.33 25.05
N MET A 82 0.49 1.55 26.17
CA MET A 82 -0.48 0.61 26.77
C MET A 82 -1.78 0.45 25.96
N GLY A 83 -1.98 1.16 24.85
CA GLY A 83 -3.15 1.00 23.97
C GLY A 83 -4.42 1.75 24.42
N ARG A 84 -4.33 2.72 25.35
CA ARG A 84 -5.54 3.39 25.85
C ARG A 84 -6.09 4.45 24.89
N LYS A 85 -7.33 4.26 24.40
CA LYS A 85 -8.04 5.18 23.48
C LYS A 85 -8.16 6.63 24.00
N SER A 86 -8.47 6.80 25.28
CA SER A 86 -8.62 8.13 25.90
C SER A 86 -7.33 8.94 25.86
N ALA A 87 -6.18 8.29 26.05
CA ALA A 87 -4.89 8.94 26.03
C ALA A 87 -4.51 9.46 24.64
N LEU A 88 -4.83 8.72 23.56
CA LEU A 88 -4.58 9.20 22.20
C LEU A 88 -5.39 10.48 21.89
N ARG A 89 -6.67 10.51 22.29
CA ARG A 89 -7.52 11.72 22.15
C ARG A 89 -6.97 12.90 22.95
N THR A 90 -6.55 12.66 24.19
CA THR A 90 -5.93 13.70 25.02
C THR A 90 -4.63 14.19 24.40
N PHE A 91 -3.76 13.30 23.91
CA PHE A 91 -2.48 13.64 23.27
C PHE A 91 -2.70 14.55 22.05
N MET A 92 -3.70 14.23 21.25
CA MET A 92 -3.98 15.01 20.05
C MET A 92 -4.60 16.36 20.38
N GLY A 93 -5.39 16.39 21.44
CA GLY A 93 -5.80 17.62 22.07
C GLY A 93 -4.65 18.49 22.57
N VAL A 94 -3.51 17.91 22.95
CA VAL A 94 -2.27 18.62 23.29
C VAL A 94 -1.54 19.11 22.03
N ILE A 95 -1.52 18.32 20.96
CA ILE A 95 -0.95 18.73 19.66
C ILE A 95 -1.72 19.95 19.11
N ALA A 96 -3.05 19.90 19.12
CA ALA A 96 -3.90 21.00 18.68
C ALA A 96 -3.75 22.26 19.56
N SER A 97 -3.53 22.10 20.87
CA SER A 97 -3.34 23.24 21.78
C SER A 97 -1.92 23.80 21.82
N SER A 98 -0.96 23.14 21.15
CA SER A 98 0.47 23.47 21.24
C SER A 98 1.12 23.75 19.87
N PRO A 99 0.61 24.71 19.07
CA PRO A 99 1.21 25.05 17.78
C PRO A 99 2.61 25.66 17.93
N LEU A 100 3.48 25.34 16.97
CA LEU A 100 4.70 26.10 16.73
C LEU A 100 4.31 27.38 15.97
N LYS A 101 4.74 28.56 16.43
CA LYS A 101 4.47 29.83 15.75
C LYS A 101 5.69 30.26 14.94
N ASP A 102 5.61 30.12 13.62
CA ASP A 102 6.58 30.68 12.66
C ASP A 102 6.00 31.97 12.08
N GLY A 103 6.24 33.10 12.75
CA GLY A 103 5.69 34.39 12.32
C GLY A 103 4.16 34.46 12.50
N SER A 104 3.41 34.63 11.40
CA SER A 104 1.94 34.66 11.39
C SER A 104 1.29 33.29 11.18
N VAL A 105 2.07 32.23 10.97
CA VAL A 105 1.56 30.88 10.68
C VAL A 105 1.76 29.97 11.90
N GLU A 106 0.68 29.28 12.27
CA GLU A 106 0.70 28.23 13.28
C GLU A 106 0.91 26.87 12.60
N ARG A 107 1.91 26.12 13.06
CA ARG A 107 2.30 24.81 12.53
C ARG A 107 2.15 23.73 13.60
N ILE A 108 1.93 22.49 13.17
CA ILE A 108 2.00 21.34 14.07
C ILE A 108 3.44 21.22 14.61
N ASN A 109 3.56 20.94 15.91
CA ASN A 109 4.86 20.71 16.54
C ASN A 109 5.38 19.31 16.19
N ASN A 110 6.41 19.24 15.33
CA ASN A 110 7.06 18.00 14.91
C ASN A 110 7.51 17.12 16.08
N ILE A 111 8.03 17.72 17.15
CA ILE A 111 8.56 16.97 18.30
C ILE A 111 7.43 16.22 19.01
N LEU A 112 6.26 16.85 19.17
CA LEU A 112 5.09 16.23 19.79
C LEU A 112 4.49 15.16 18.88
N MET A 113 4.42 15.43 17.57
CA MET A 113 3.96 14.46 16.58
C MET A 113 4.85 13.22 16.58
N ASN A 114 6.18 13.38 16.53
CA ASN A 114 7.14 12.28 16.59
C ASN A 114 7.06 11.50 17.90
N SER A 115 6.88 12.20 19.04
CA SER A 115 6.74 11.53 20.34
C SER A 115 5.49 10.65 20.39
N MET A 116 4.39 11.11 19.79
CA MET A 116 3.16 10.33 19.68
C MET A 116 3.32 9.14 18.74
N LEU A 117 3.91 9.36 17.56
CA LEU A 117 4.14 8.29 16.58
C LEU A 117 5.12 7.25 17.12
N ASN A 118 6.15 7.65 17.86
CA ASN A 118 7.06 6.73 18.52
C ASN A 118 6.34 5.91 19.61
N ALA A 119 5.42 6.53 20.37
CA ALA A 119 4.61 5.81 21.35
C ALA A 119 3.63 4.80 20.70
N LEU A 120 3.12 5.09 19.51
CA LEU A 120 2.32 4.14 18.73
C LEU A 120 3.17 3.04 18.10
N MET A 121 4.41 3.34 17.73
CA MET A 121 5.38 2.37 17.22
C MET A 121 5.81 1.37 18.30
N ASP A 122 6.13 1.85 19.50
CA ASP A 122 6.53 1.05 20.68
C ASP A 122 5.32 0.52 21.48
N SER A 123 4.17 0.30 20.83
CA SER A 123 2.98 -0.21 21.53
C SER A 123 3.21 -1.64 22.03
N TYR A 124 2.74 -1.96 23.24
CA TYR A 124 2.88 -3.30 23.81
C TYR A 124 2.00 -4.36 23.11
N GLY A 125 0.98 -3.93 22.36
CA GLY A 125 -0.01 -4.82 21.72
C GLY A 125 -0.99 -5.45 22.72
N ASP A 126 -2.12 -5.96 22.24
CA ASP A 126 -3.13 -6.61 23.09
C ASP A 126 -2.64 -8.01 23.58
N GLU A 127 -1.74 -8.66 22.83
CA GLU A 127 -1.18 -9.99 23.13
C GLU A 127 0.30 -9.97 23.57
N GLY A 128 0.91 -8.78 23.73
CA GLY A 128 2.34 -8.65 24.03
C GLY A 128 3.25 -8.84 22.80
N ASP A 129 2.67 -8.90 21.61
CA ASP A 129 3.37 -9.08 20.32
C ASP A 129 4.03 -7.78 19.81
N GLY A 130 3.85 -6.67 20.51
CA GLY A 130 4.38 -5.36 20.12
C GLY A 130 3.65 -4.72 18.95
N VAL A 131 2.56 -5.34 18.47
CA VAL A 131 1.83 -4.88 17.28
C VAL A 131 0.73 -3.92 17.72
N ALA A 132 0.71 -2.71 17.14
CA ALA A 132 -0.23 -1.66 17.53
C ALA A 132 -1.69 -2.14 17.36
N PRO A 133 -2.57 -2.01 18.38
CA PRO A 133 -3.94 -2.50 18.28
C PRO A 133 -4.72 -1.86 17.12
N GLU A 134 -5.49 -2.65 16.37
CA GLU A 134 -6.21 -2.15 15.17
C GLU A 134 -7.17 -1.01 15.51
N TYR A 135 -7.84 -1.07 16.67
CA TYR A 135 -8.74 0.00 17.11
C TYR A 135 -8.04 1.34 17.35
N MET A 136 -6.74 1.34 17.70
CA MET A 136 -5.96 2.57 17.86
C MET A 136 -5.66 3.18 16.49
N LEU A 137 -5.39 2.34 15.49
CA LEU A 137 -5.17 2.77 14.11
C LEU A 137 -6.47 3.24 13.43
N GLU A 138 -7.60 2.60 13.71
CA GLU A 138 -8.92 3.07 13.26
C GLU A 138 -9.29 4.41 13.90
N LEU A 139 -9.01 4.58 15.19
CA LEU A 139 -9.16 5.87 15.86
C LEU A 139 -8.26 6.92 15.22
N LEU A 140 -6.99 6.55 14.93
CA LEU A 140 -6.03 7.41 14.21
C LEU A 140 -6.60 7.86 12.85
N GLN A 141 -7.15 6.91 12.09
CA GLN A 141 -7.71 7.13 10.77
C GLN A 141 -8.94 8.04 10.79
N MET A 142 -9.91 7.74 11.66
CA MET A 142 -11.21 8.41 11.69
C MET A 142 -11.14 9.82 12.29
N GLU A 143 -10.37 10.02 13.35
CA GLU A 143 -10.32 11.30 14.07
C GLU A 143 -9.18 12.21 13.58
N PHE A 144 -8.06 11.65 13.08
CA PHE A 144 -6.83 12.43 12.85
C PHE A 144 -6.39 12.49 11.41
N CYS A 145 -6.51 11.39 10.66
CA CYS A 145 -6.26 11.41 9.22
C CYS A 145 -7.39 12.11 8.45
N ARG A 146 -8.38 12.73 9.11
CA ARG A 146 -9.31 13.67 8.49
C ARG A 146 -8.62 14.98 8.09
N TYR A 147 -7.60 15.40 8.84
CA TYR A 147 -6.94 16.69 8.64
C TYR A 147 -5.69 16.57 7.77
N ARG A 148 -5.58 17.41 6.73
CA ARG A 148 -4.53 17.31 5.69
C ARG A 148 -3.16 17.77 6.17
N ASP A 149 -3.10 18.75 7.07
CA ASP A 149 -1.87 19.15 7.77
C ASP A 149 -1.34 18.02 8.66
N VAL A 150 -2.22 17.36 9.41
CA VAL A 150 -1.85 16.20 10.23
C VAL A 150 -1.30 15.07 9.37
N GLN A 151 -1.94 14.74 8.24
CA GLN A 151 -1.43 13.73 7.31
C GLN A 151 0.01 14.05 6.86
N TYR A 152 0.29 15.29 6.47
CA TYR A 152 1.62 15.71 6.04
C TYR A 152 2.67 15.53 7.15
N TYR A 153 2.36 16.00 8.35
CA TYR A 153 3.27 15.92 9.49
C TYR A 153 3.44 14.49 10.01
N ILE A 154 2.43 13.64 9.88
CA ILE A 154 2.59 12.21 10.13
C ILE A 154 3.58 11.61 9.14
N LEU A 155 3.47 11.90 7.84
CA LEU A 155 4.44 11.40 6.84
C LEU A 155 5.88 11.84 7.13
N LEU A 156 6.07 13.09 7.56
CA LEU A 156 7.38 13.58 7.99
C LEU A 156 7.89 12.87 9.24
N GLY A 157 7.03 12.68 10.24
CA GLY A 157 7.41 11.99 11.47
C GLY A 157 7.73 10.51 11.25
N LEU A 158 6.96 9.82 10.42
CA LEU A 158 7.26 8.43 10.01
C LEU A 158 8.60 8.34 9.26
N LYS A 159 8.95 9.33 8.43
CA LYS A 159 10.26 9.41 7.77
C LYS A 159 11.40 9.58 8.78
N GLU A 160 11.25 10.44 9.78
CA GLU A 160 12.29 10.64 10.80
C GLU A 160 12.45 9.40 11.68
N LEU A 161 11.34 8.79 12.08
CA LEU A 161 11.32 7.58 12.89
C LEU A 161 11.86 6.34 12.17
N SER A 162 11.65 6.24 10.85
CA SER A 162 12.22 5.15 10.07
C SER A 162 13.74 5.23 9.93
N LYS A 163 14.35 6.42 10.03
CA LYS A 163 15.81 6.56 10.06
C LYS A 163 16.43 6.08 11.36
N SER A 164 15.68 6.08 12.47
CA SER A 164 16.15 5.59 13.76
C SER A 164 16.02 4.08 13.95
N LEU A 165 15.39 3.37 13.01
CA LEU A 165 15.29 1.91 13.05
C LEU A 165 16.61 1.29 12.58
N GLY A 166 17.15 0.36 13.37
CA GLY A 166 18.26 -0.49 12.98
C GLY A 166 17.78 -1.78 12.29
N ASP A 167 18.62 -2.81 12.31
CA ASP A 167 18.37 -4.10 11.69
C ASP A 167 17.88 -5.18 12.68
N ASP A 168 17.53 -4.82 13.91
CA ASP A 168 17.12 -5.79 14.94
C ASP A 168 15.70 -6.37 14.69
N GLU A 169 15.43 -7.58 15.21
CA GLU A 169 14.09 -8.23 15.06
C GLU A 169 12.96 -7.39 15.68
N MET A 170 13.23 -6.71 16.80
CA MET A 170 12.28 -5.78 17.43
C MET A 170 11.99 -4.58 16.52
N ASP A 171 12.94 -4.18 15.69
CA ASP A 171 12.76 -3.10 14.71
C ASP A 171 11.87 -3.55 13.54
N GLY A 172 11.76 -4.85 13.29
CA GLY A 172 10.83 -5.42 12.31
C GLY A 172 9.36 -5.26 12.71
N VAL A 173 9.03 -5.46 13.99
CA VAL A 173 7.68 -5.23 14.53
C VAL A 173 7.35 -3.73 14.52
N LYS A 174 8.32 -2.89 14.87
CA LYS A 174 8.19 -1.43 14.79
C LYS A 174 7.97 -0.95 13.36
N ALA A 175 8.71 -1.50 12.39
CA ALA A 175 8.51 -1.23 10.98
C ALA A 175 7.11 -1.68 10.51
N GLU A 176 6.61 -2.83 10.98
CA GLU A 176 5.23 -3.24 10.73
C GLU A 176 4.21 -2.21 11.26
N ASN A 177 4.40 -1.68 12.46
CA ASN A 177 3.52 -0.64 13.01
C ASN A 177 3.55 0.64 12.16
N LEU A 178 4.73 1.11 11.74
CA LEU A 178 4.86 2.27 10.85
C LEU A 178 4.15 2.05 9.50
N LEU A 179 4.29 0.87 8.92
CA LEU A 179 3.64 0.52 7.66
C LEU A 179 2.13 0.44 7.82
N ARG A 180 1.63 -0.10 8.93
CA ARG A 180 0.20 -0.13 9.22
C ARG A 180 -0.38 1.27 9.40
N ILE A 181 0.35 2.19 10.04
CA ILE A 181 -0.03 3.61 10.10
C ILE A 181 -0.05 4.19 8.68
N LEU A 182 1.01 4.00 7.89
CA LEU A 182 1.12 4.51 6.52
C LEU A 182 -0.06 4.04 5.64
N MET A 183 -0.46 2.78 5.74
CA MET A 183 -1.58 2.21 4.97
C MET A 183 -2.95 2.81 5.33
N LYS A 184 -3.07 3.47 6.49
CA LYS A 184 -4.32 4.10 6.96
C LYS A 184 -4.43 5.57 6.53
N ILE A 185 -3.35 6.16 6.03
CA ILE A 185 -3.32 7.56 5.58
C ILE A 185 -3.92 7.67 4.17
N TYR A 186 -4.98 8.47 4.02
CA TYR A 186 -5.56 8.80 2.72
C TYR A 186 -4.79 9.97 2.08
N ILE A 187 -3.94 9.67 1.10
CA ILE A 187 -3.21 10.70 0.34
C ILE A 187 -4.17 11.44 -0.60
N ALA A 188 -4.00 12.75 -0.74
CA ALA A 188 -4.71 13.56 -1.74
C ALA A 188 -4.29 13.13 -3.17
N TYR A 189 -5.25 12.81 -4.03
CA TYR A 189 -4.98 12.42 -5.41
C TYR A 189 -4.84 13.65 -6.31
N ASP A 190 -5.70 14.66 -6.09
CA ASP A 190 -5.80 15.87 -6.91
C ASP A 190 -5.68 17.18 -6.12
N LYS A 191 -5.41 18.31 -6.82
CA LYS A 191 -5.40 19.65 -6.19
C LYS A 191 -6.75 19.99 -5.55
N GLU A 192 -7.84 19.48 -6.14
CA GLU A 192 -9.21 19.62 -5.61
C GLU A 192 -9.41 18.92 -4.25
N ASP A 193 -8.61 17.89 -3.93
CA ASP A 193 -8.64 17.23 -2.61
C ASP A 193 -7.89 18.05 -1.53
N LEU A 194 -7.01 18.96 -1.93
CA LEU A 194 -6.31 19.88 -1.03
C LEU A 194 -7.12 21.16 -0.77
N GLU A 195 -8.03 21.49 -1.67
CA GLU A 195 -9.01 22.56 -1.52
C GLU A 195 -10.17 22.08 -0.62
N PRO A 196 -10.53 22.83 0.44
CA PRO A 196 -11.70 22.49 1.24
C PRO A 196 -12.96 22.55 0.34
N ALA A 197 -13.83 21.54 0.43
CA ALA A 197 -15.14 21.54 -0.24
C ALA A 197 -15.97 22.80 0.07
N ASP A 198 -15.69 23.43 1.21
CA ASP A 198 -16.32 24.65 1.72
C ASP A 198 -15.93 25.92 0.90
N VAL A 199 -14.80 25.90 0.17
CA VAL A 199 -14.38 27.04 -0.69
C VAL A 199 -15.23 27.13 -1.97
N LYS A 200 -15.80 26.01 -2.44
CA LYS A 200 -16.64 25.98 -3.64
C LYS A 200 -18.04 26.61 -3.45
N MET A 201 -18.50 26.86 -2.22
CA MET A 201 -19.87 27.36 -1.96
C MET A 201 -20.00 28.74 -1.29
N THR A 202 -19.03 29.20 -0.48
CA THR A 202 -19.26 30.41 0.35
C THR A 202 -18.24 31.53 0.16
N GLY A 203 -17.12 31.29 -0.54
CA GLY A 203 -16.06 32.30 -0.69
C GLY A 203 -15.39 32.73 0.64
N ASP A 204 -15.71 32.05 1.75
CA ASP A 204 -15.26 32.41 3.09
C ASP A 204 -14.25 31.38 3.60
N VAL A 205 -12.97 31.75 3.63
CA VAL A 205 -11.82 30.89 4.01
C VAL A 205 -11.82 30.50 5.51
N ARG A 206 -12.77 31.03 6.30
CA ARG A 206 -12.85 30.83 7.76
C ARG A 206 -13.43 29.48 8.18
N THR A 207 -13.94 28.69 7.25
CA THR A 207 -14.48 27.34 7.48
C THR A 207 -13.71 26.28 6.69
N CYS A 208 -12.38 26.29 6.72
CA CYS A 208 -11.60 25.18 6.17
C CYS A 208 -11.69 23.96 7.11
N SER A 209 -12.73 23.13 6.99
CA SER A 209 -12.94 21.98 7.90
C SER A 209 -11.91 20.84 7.75
N ASN A 210 -11.00 20.95 6.76
CA ASN A 210 -10.00 19.94 6.40
C ASN A 210 -8.59 20.18 7.00
N TYR A 211 -8.35 21.28 7.72
CA TYR A 211 -7.06 21.58 8.36
C TYR A 211 -7.24 21.88 9.85
N ILE A 212 -6.34 21.40 10.72
CA ILE A 212 -6.32 21.83 12.13
C ILE A 212 -5.85 23.29 12.22
N PHE A 213 -4.81 23.64 11.47
CA PHE A 213 -4.29 25.00 11.38
C PHE A 213 -4.58 25.60 10.01
N ILE A 214 -5.46 26.62 9.99
CA ILE A 214 -5.95 27.23 8.75
C ILE A 214 -4.79 27.96 8.04
N PRO A 215 -4.56 27.67 6.74
CA PRO A 215 -3.73 28.48 5.85
C PRO A 215 -3.94 29.99 5.96
N PRO A 216 -2.90 30.84 5.91
CA PRO A 216 -3.08 32.25 5.57
C PRO A 216 -3.63 32.38 4.14
N VAL A 217 -4.63 33.24 3.96
CA VAL A 217 -5.26 33.54 2.65
C VAL A 217 -4.21 34.13 1.71
N MET A 218 -4.04 33.53 0.53
CA MET A 218 -3.34 34.12 -0.61
C MET A 218 -4.38 34.95 -1.40
N ASP A 219 -4.12 36.23 -1.65
CA ASP A 219 -4.91 36.99 -2.65
C ASP A 219 -4.59 36.44 -4.04
N SER A 220 -5.60 35.88 -4.70
CA SER A 220 -5.54 35.16 -5.97
C SER A 220 -5.40 36.07 -7.20
N ASN A 221 -4.56 37.11 -7.14
CA ASN A 221 -4.42 38.08 -8.22
C ASN A 221 -3.05 38.11 -8.92
N ASP A 222 -2.13 37.20 -8.59
CA ASP A 222 -0.85 37.09 -9.31
C ASP A 222 -0.71 35.66 -9.86
N GLU A 223 -1.39 35.39 -10.98
CA GLU A 223 -1.16 34.20 -11.80
C GLU A 223 0.25 34.23 -12.42
N ASP A 224 0.86 33.04 -12.43
CA ASP A 224 1.88 32.53 -13.36
C ASP A 224 3.17 33.35 -13.56
N ASP A 225 4.22 32.93 -12.84
CA ASP A 225 5.62 32.88 -13.32
C ASP A 225 6.50 32.25 -12.21
N GLU A 226 6.56 30.91 -12.14
CA GLU A 226 7.69 30.23 -11.47
C GLU A 226 8.56 29.55 -12.53
N GLU A 227 9.52 30.33 -13.05
CA GLU A 227 10.78 29.81 -13.58
C GLU A 227 11.65 29.28 -12.43
N ASP A 228 12.32 28.18 -12.74
CA ASP A 228 13.24 27.39 -11.91
C ASP A 228 14.12 28.18 -10.94
N LYS A 229 14.04 27.82 -9.65
CA LYS A 229 15.17 27.89 -8.71
C LYS A 229 15.18 26.70 -7.76
N GLU A 230 15.82 25.63 -8.20
CA GLU A 230 16.44 24.66 -7.31
C GLU A 230 17.47 25.40 -6.43
N GLN A 231 17.32 25.33 -5.10
CA GLN A 231 18.43 25.49 -4.17
C GLN A 231 18.27 24.46 -3.06
N GLU A 232 18.88 23.31 -3.33
CA GLU A 232 19.86 22.65 -2.47
C GLU A 232 19.90 23.14 -1.02
N ASN A 233 19.41 22.28 -0.13
CA ASN A 233 19.92 22.19 1.23
C ASN A 233 20.10 20.71 1.54
N PHE A 234 21.05 20.11 0.82
CA PHE A 234 21.61 18.81 1.16
C PHE A 234 22.91 19.11 1.90
N SER A 235 22.93 18.79 3.19
CA SER A 235 24.15 18.78 4.00
C SER A 235 24.99 17.60 3.52
N SER A 236 25.96 17.86 2.65
CA SER A 236 27.06 16.94 2.37
C SER A 236 28.21 17.26 3.32
N ASP A 237 28.35 16.43 4.35
CA ASP A 237 29.65 16.20 4.99
C ASP A 237 30.39 15.19 4.11
N GLU A 238 31.37 15.64 3.34
CA GLU A 238 32.47 14.78 2.90
C GLU A 238 33.79 15.51 3.18
N GLU A 239 34.72 14.72 3.69
CA GLU A 239 35.98 15.09 4.31
C GLU A 239 36.95 15.75 3.32
N SER A 240 37.68 16.73 3.83
CA SER A 240 38.75 17.45 3.14
C SER A 240 40.06 16.66 3.14
N GLU A 241 40.73 16.59 1.99
CA GLU A 241 42.19 16.44 1.90
C GLU A 241 42.78 17.51 0.97
N ASP A 242 44.01 17.93 1.34
CA ASP A 242 44.92 18.93 0.75
C ASP A 242 45.03 18.93 -0.78
N ASP A 243 45.27 20.09 -1.41
CA ASP A 243 46.64 20.57 -1.74
C ASP A 243 46.60 21.93 -2.51
N SER A 244 47.76 22.58 -2.49
CA SER A 244 48.26 23.94 -2.73
C SER A 244 48.12 24.64 -4.12
N ASP A 245 48.24 25.99 -4.03
CA ASP A 245 48.79 27.02 -4.96
C ASP A 245 48.23 27.14 -6.41
N THR A 246 47.99 28.30 -7.05
CA THR A 246 48.67 29.61 -7.04
C THR A 246 47.80 30.67 -7.78
N GLU A 247 47.90 31.93 -7.34
CA GLU A 247 47.78 33.26 -8.02
C GLU A 247 46.97 33.47 -9.32
N GLU A 248 46.06 34.47 -9.34
CA GLU A 248 46.32 35.80 -9.93
C GLU A 248 45.18 36.82 -9.69
N GLN A 249 45.59 38.09 -9.69
CA GLN A 249 44.87 39.27 -9.22
C GLN A 249 43.95 39.90 -10.29
N GLU A 250 42.82 40.51 -9.88
CA GLU A 250 42.48 41.86 -10.34
C GLU A 250 41.43 42.57 -9.46
N ALA A 251 41.67 43.86 -9.21
CA ALA A 251 40.98 44.74 -8.26
C ALA A 251 39.72 45.44 -8.83
N PRO A 252 38.87 46.07 -8.01
CA PRO A 252 37.44 46.25 -8.30
C PRO A 252 37.07 47.60 -8.93
N ARG A 253 36.21 47.59 -9.96
CA ARG A 253 35.55 48.80 -10.48
C ARG A 253 34.21 49.06 -9.79
N LYS A 254 34.18 50.10 -8.95
CA LYS A 254 32.97 50.73 -8.38
C LYS A 254 32.02 51.20 -9.51
N LYS A 255 30.80 50.68 -9.56
CA LYS A 255 29.66 51.30 -10.26
C LYS A 255 28.49 51.50 -9.30
N ARG A 256 27.78 52.59 -9.58
CA ARG A 256 26.96 53.41 -8.68
C ARG A 256 25.67 52.67 -8.26
N LYS A 257 25.27 52.84 -6.99
CA LYS A 257 23.94 52.48 -6.50
C LYS A 257 22.91 53.32 -7.25
N MET A 258 22.04 52.66 -8.00
CA MET A 258 20.79 53.22 -8.50
C MET A 258 19.68 52.52 -7.73
N ASP A 259 18.79 53.30 -7.12
CA ASP A 259 17.75 52.85 -6.21
C ASP A 259 16.82 51.81 -6.86
N THR A 260 16.87 50.57 -6.40
CA THR A 260 15.86 49.55 -6.70
C THR A 260 14.69 49.67 -5.73
N PRO A 261 13.44 49.65 -6.21
CA PRO A 261 12.27 49.75 -5.35
C PRO A 261 12.19 48.54 -4.41
N LYS A 262 11.81 48.79 -3.15
CA LYS A 262 11.66 47.77 -2.09
C LYS A 262 10.76 46.62 -2.57
N LYS A 263 11.34 45.46 -2.87
CA LYS A 263 10.60 44.20 -3.11
C LYS A 263 9.77 43.87 -1.87
N LYS A 264 8.44 43.93 -1.97
CA LYS A 264 7.53 43.37 -0.98
C LYS A 264 7.78 41.85 -0.92
N LYS A 265 7.94 41.28 0.28
CA LYS A 265 8.19 39.84 0.47
C LYS A 265 6.96 39.05 0.00
N LYS A 266 7.09 38.28 -1.10
CA LYS A 266 6.12 37.24 -1.47
C LYS A 266 6.00 36.23 -0.30
N VAL A 267 4.79 35.95 0.17
CA VAL A 267 4.54 34.91 1.18
C VAL A 267 4.67 33.58 0.46
N LYS A 268 5.73 32.81 0.77
CA LYS A 268 5.95 31.47 0.18
C LYS A 268 4.78 30.55 0.55
N GLU A 269 4.30 29.77 -0.42
CA GLU A 269 3.35 28.68 -0.17
C GLU A 269 3.83 27.80 0.98
N LEU A 270 2.89 27.40 1.84
CA LEU A 270 3.23 26.53 2.96
C LEU A 270 3.50 25.11 2.47
N SER A 271 4.49 24.48 3.09
CA SER A 271 4.97 23.15 2.73
C SER A 271 3.87 22.09 2.62
N TRP A 272 2.87 22.16 3.51
CA TRP A 272 1.72 21.23 3.55
C TRP A 272 0.58 21.56 2.57
N GLN A 273 0.64 22.69 1.84
CA GLN A 273 -0.36 23.06 0.81
C GLN A 273 0.05 22.55 -0.57
N SER A 274 1.35 22.28 -0.76
CA SER A 274 1.85 21.83 -2.05
C SER A 274 1.67 20.32 -2.20
N LEU A 275 0.92 19.91 -3.22
CA LEU A 275 0.71 18.51 -3.57
C LEU A 275 2.03 17.79 -3.84
N LYS A 276 2.99 18.45 -4.50
CA LYS A 276 4.34 17.91 -4.77
C LYS A 276 5.08 17.52 -3.49
N GLN A 277 4.90 18.30 -2.42
CA GLN A 277 5.56 18.04 -1.15
C GLN A 277 4.93 16.87 -0.40
N HIS A 278 3.60 16.71 -0.46
CA HIS A 278 2.92 15.51 0.02
C HIS A 278 3.39 14.25 -0.70
N ARG A 279 3.49 14.28 -2.04
CA ARG A 279 4.00 13.16 -2.84
C ARG A 279 5.47 12.84 -2.50
N ASN A 280 6.31 13.86 -2.32
CA ASN A 280 7.71 13.69 -1.91
C ASN A 280 7.85 13.13 -0.49
N ALA A 281 7.03 13.59 0.45
CA ALA A 281 7.00 13.09 1.83
C ALA A 281 6.55 11.63 1.87
N LEU A 282 5.48 11.29 1.14
CA LEU A 282 5.02 9.91 0.98
C LEU A 282 6.11 9.01 0.41
N GLN A 283 6.75 9.44 -0.67
CA GLN A 283 7.81 8.67 -1.30
C GLN A 283 8.98 8.45 -0.34
N SER A 284 9.45 9.52 0.30
CA SER A 284 10.58 9.46 1.22
C SER A 284 10.28 8.58 2.44
N CYS A 285 9.09 8.71 3.01
CA CYS A 285 8.61 7.90 4.12
C CYS A 285 8.55 6.42 3.72
N THR A 286 7.85 6.11 2.64
CA THR A 286 7.70 4.72 2.17
C THR A 286 9.05 4.08 1.88
N LEU A 287 9.95 4.75 1.14
CA LEU A 287 11.28 4.21 0.85
C LEU A 287 12.14 4.07 2.11
N SER A 288 12.01 4.96 3.09
CA SER A 288 12.78 4.86 4.33
C SER A 288 12.33 3.66 5.15
N ILE A 289 11.03 3.39 5.21
CA ILE A 289 10.52 2.20 5.89
C ILE A 289 10.86 0.92 5.12
N LEU A 290 10.83 0.95 3.78
CA LEU A 290 11.21 -0.20 2.95
C LEU A 290 12.70 -0.51 2.93
N LYS A 291 13.56 0.43 3.36
CA LYS A 291 15.00 0.19 3.54
C LYS A 291 15.29 -0.69 4.76
N THR A 292 14.43 -0.67 5.77
CA THR A 292 14.59 -1.50 6.97
C THR A 292 14.57 -2.97 6.57
N SER A 293 15.65 -3.69 6.87
CA SER A 293 15.88 -5.05 6.36
C SER A 293 14.97 -6.11 7.00
N SER A 294 14.38 -5.81 8.17
CA SER A 294 13.65 -6.76 9.02
C SER A 294 12.12 -6.77 8.84
N ILE A 295 11.58 -6.46 7.65
CA ILE A 295 10.12 -6.44 7.44
C ILE A 295 9.53 -7.87 7.43
N PRO A 296 8.54 -8.17 8.29
CA PRO A 296 7.87 -9.48 8.28
C PRO A 296 7.20 -9.79 6.94
N ASN A 297 7.27 -11.07 6.51
CA ASN A 297 6.68 -11.55 5.25
C ASN A 297 5.16 -11.25 5.11
N ARG A 298 4.43 -11.20 6.22
CA ARG A 298 2.99 -10.84 6.23
C ARG A 298 2.79 -9.38 5.80
N THR A 299 3.62 -8.50 6.33
CA THR A 299 3.60 -7.06 6.09
C THR A 299 4.07 -6.75 4.68
N MET A 300 5.14 -7.40 4.22
CA MET A 300 5.62 -7.33 2.83
C MET A 300 4.49 -7.58 1.82
N LYS A 301 3.70 -8.66 2.02
CA LYS A 301 2.55 -8.99 1.17
C LYS A 301 1.46 -7.93 1.20
N ARG A 302 1.21 -7.30 2.35
CA ARG A 302 0.23 -6.20 2.46
C ARG A 302 0.71 -4.97 1.69
N ILE A 303 1.98 -4.59 1.82
CA ILE A 303 2.55 -3.45 1.09
C ILE A 303 2.43 -3.68 -0.42
N LEU A 304 2.89 -4.84 -0.91
CA LEU A 304 2.81 -5.15 -2.34
C LEU A 304 1.36 -5.19 -2.86
N GLN A 305 0.37 -5.42 -1.98
CA GLN A 305 -1.03 -5.30 -2.36
C GLN A 305 -1.46 -3.85 -2.59
N HIS A 306 -1.01 -2.91 -1.76
CA HIS A 306 -1.37 -1.50 -1.85
C HIS A 306 -0.47 -0.69 -2.79
N LEU A 307 0.77 -1.15 -3.02
CA LEU A 307 1.80 -0.46 -3.79
C LEU A 307 1.31 0.03 -5.16
N PRO A 308 0.77 -0.81 -6.06
CA PRO A 308 0.45 -0.38 -7.42
C PRO A 308 -0.82 0.48 -7.53
N ALA A 309 -1.75 0.39 -6.58
CA ALA A 309 -3.03 1.11 -6.64
C ALA A 309 -2.99 2.44 -5.87
N ASN A 310 -2.31 2.49 -4.73
CA ASN A 310 -2.38 3.62 -3.79
C ASN A 310 -1.07 4.40 -3.70
N ILE A 311 0.08 3.74 -3.88
CA ILE A 311 1.39 4.37 -3.65
C ILE A 311 2.00 4.84 -4.97
N LEU A 312 2.14 3.96 -5.98
CA LEU A 312 2.80 4.31 -7.25
C LEU A 312 2.17 5.54 -7.95
N PRO A 313 0.82 5.70 -8.02
CA PRO A 313 0.22 6.87 -8.66
C PRO A 313 0.49 8.19 -7.92
N ASN A 314 0.73 8.12 -6.61
CA ASN A 314 0.83 9.28 -5.72
C ASN A 314 2.28 9.65 -5.38
N VAL A 315 3.26 9.07 -6.05
CA VAL A 315 4.68 9.29 -5.79
C VAL A 315 5.29 10.15 -6.91
N SER A 316 6.22 11.03 -6.55
CA SER A 316 6.94 11.89 -7.50
C SER A 316 7.91 11.13 -8.41
N SER A 317 8.65 10.15 -7.89
CA SER A 317 9.55 9.28 -8.69
C SER A 317 9.33 7.79 -8.40
N PRO A 318 8.36 7.15 -9.10
CA PRO A 318 7.97 5.75 -8.87
C PRO A 318 9.06 4.72 -9.19
N LEU A 319 9.99 5.04 -10.09
CA LEU A 319 11.10 4.14 -10.49
C LEU A 319 11.99 3.70 -9.32
N ARG A 320 12.07 4.47 -8.24
CA ARG A 320 12.86 4.11 -7.05
C ARG A 320 12.35 2.87 -6.31
N PHE A 321 11.12 2.43 -6.59
CA PHE A 321 10.58 1.17 -6.05
C PHE A 321 10.96 -0.06 -6.88
N ALA A 322 11.61 0.09 -8.03
CA ALA A 322 11.95 -1.02 -8.92
C ALA A 322 12.83 -2.06 -8.23
N ASP A 323 13.93 -1.64 -7.61
CA ASP A 323 14.86 -2.53 -6.89
C ASP A 323 14.16 -3.31 -5.76
N PHE A 324 13.32 -2.63 -4.98
CA PHE A 324 12.51 -3.29 -3.96
C PHE A 324 11.56 -4.33 -4.55
N CYS A 325 10.89 -4.02 -5.67
CA CYS A 325 9.98 -4.97 -6.31
C CYS A 325 10.74 -6.15 -6.92
N THR A 326 11.93 -5.95 -7.47
CA THR A 326 12.80 -7.02 -7.97
C THR A 326 13.25 -7.93 -6.83
N ARG A 327 13.75 -7.38 -5.72
CA ARG A 327 14.11 -8.18 -4.54
C ARG A 327 12.91 -8.95 -3.97
N ALA A 328 11.73 -8.32 -3.94
CA ALA A 328 10.49 -8.98 -3.52
C ALA A 328 10.04 -10.09 -4.49
N TYR A 329 10.40 -9.98 -5.78
CA TYR A 329 10.18 -11.01 -6.77
C TYR A 329 11.10 -12.22 -6.54
N ASP A 330 12.38 -11.99 -6.24
CA ASP A 330 13.37 -13.05 -6.03
C ASP A 330 13.07 -13.93 -4.80
N LEU A 331 12.32 -13.43 -3.82
CA LEU A 331 11.87 -14.19 -2.63
C LEU A 331 10.97 -15.39 -2.96
N GLY A 332 10.35 -15.43 -4.14
CA GLY A 332 9.52 -16.54 -4.58
C GLY A 332 8.08 -16.56 -4.02
N GLY A 333 7.26 -17.44 -4.61
CA GLY A 333 5.91 -17.76 -4.16
C GLY A 333 4.89 -16.62 -4.32
N VAL A 334 4.03 -16.44 -3.33
CA VAL A 334 2.93 -15.44 -3.37
C VAL A 334 3.47 -14.00 -3.37
N THR A 335 4.66 -13.77 -2.81
CA THR A 335 5.29 -12.44 -2.79
C THR A 335 5.68 -12.01 -4.19
N SER A 336 6.28 -12.91 -4.98
CA SER A 336 6.62 -12.65 -6.39
C SER A 336 5.40 -12.30 -7.24
N LEU A 337 4.28 -12.98 -6.99
CA LEU A 337 3.02 -12.73 -7.70
C LEU A 337 2.45 -11.33 -7.41
N LEU A 338 2.63 -10.82 -6.19
CA LEU A 338 2.22 -9.47 -5.84
C LEU A 338 3.22 -8.43 -6.36
N ALA A 339 4.52 -8.72 -6.29
CA ALA A 339 5.59 -7.84 -6.79
C ALA A 339 5.52 -7.64 -8.31
N LEU A 340 5.21 -8.69 -9.07
CA LEU A 340 5.12 -8.64 -10.52
C LEU A 340 4.06 -7.64 -11.02
N HIS A 341 2.96 -7.47 -10.27
CA HIS A 341 1.96 -6.46 -10.60
C HIS A 341 2.50 -5.02 -10.44
N SER A 342 3.31 -4.76 -9.41
CA SER A 342 3.98 -3.47 -9.25
C SER A 342 5.02 -3.23 -10.33
N LEU A 343 5.82 -4.24 -10.68
CA LEU A 343 6.78 -4.17 -11.78
C LEU A 343 6.07 -3.85 -13.11
N PHE A 344 4.95 -4.51 -13.40
CA PHE A 344 4.18 -4.22 -14.62
C PHE A 344 3.69 -2.78 -14.69
N VAL A 345 3.21 -2.21 -13.57
CA VAL A 345 2.81 -0.80 -13.52
C VAL A 345 4.01 0.12 -13.76
N LEU A 346 5.17 -0.17 -13.16
CA LEU A 346 6.41 0.58 -13.41
C LEU A 346 6.86 0.49 -14.88
N MET A 347 6.73 -0.69 -15.51
CA MET A 347 7.07 -0.87 -16.93
C MET A 347 6.13 -0.09 -17.84
N THR A 348 4.81 -0.19 -17.60
CA THR A 348 3.80 0.37 -18.51
C THR A 348 3.59 1.87 -18.35
N GLN A 349 3.64 2.40 -17.12
CA GLN A 349 3.34 3.81 -16.84
C GLN A 349 4.59 4.67 -16.66
N HIS A 350 5.72 4.08 -16.29
CA HIS A 350 6.94 4.83 -15.97
C HIS A 350 8.15 4.42 -16.83
N GLY A 351 7.96 3.58 -17.85
CA GLY A 351 9.00 3.22 -18.81
C GLY A 351 10.15 2.40 -18.23
N LEU A 352 9.92 1.65 -17.14
CA LEU A 352 10.94 0.73 -16.61
C LEU A 352 11.19 -0.39 -17.63
N GLU A 353 12.44 -0.57 -18.05
CA GLU A 353 12.85 -1.75 -18.81
C GLU A 353 13.20 -2.88 -17.85
N TYR A 354 12.43 -3.96 -17.88
CA TYR A 354 12.72 -5.18 -17.13
C TYR A 354 12.97 -6.32 -18.13
N PRO A 355 14.24 -6.60 -18.49
CA PRO A 355 14.61 -7.45 -19.62
C PRO A 355 14.01 -8.86 -19.61
N LYS A 356 13.71 -9.40 -18.42
CA LYS A 356 13.22 -10.77 -18.23
C LYS A 356 11.76 -10.84 -17.78
N PHE A 357 10.95 -9.83 -18.09
CA PHE A 357 9.56 -9.78 -17.59
C PHE A 357 8.74 -11.00 -18.00
N TYR A 358 8.77 -11.37 -19.28
CA TYR A 358 7.98 -12.49 -19.77
C TYR A 358 8.52 -13.85 -19.30
N GLU A 359 9.84 -13.99 -19.12
CA GLU A 359 10.45 -15.16 -18.48
C GLU A 359 9.96 -15.27 -17.02
N SER A 360 9.99 -14.17 -16.28
CA SER A 360 9.48 -14.09 -14.91
C SER A 360 7.99 -14.40 -14.80
N LEU A 361 7.18 -13.90 -15.73
CA LEU A 361 5.74 -14.15 -15.81
C LEU A 361 5.44 -15.62 -16.16
N TYR A 362 6.20 -16.19 -17.10
CA TYR A 362 6.08 -17.58 -17.52
C TYR A 362 6.45 -18.55 -16.39
N ASN A 363 7.52 -18.28 -15.65
CA ASN A 363 7.95 -19.09 -14.50
C ASN A 363 6.95 -19.08 -13.35
N LEU A 364 6.20 -17.99 -13.20
CA LEU A 364 5.21 -17.86 -12.15
C LEU A 364 3.93 -18.69 -12.43
N ILE A 365 3.70 -19.14 -13.66
CA ILE A 365 2.56 -19.98 -14.01
C ILE A 365 2.82 -21.40 -13.52
N GLU A 366 2.29 -21.73 -12.35
CA GLU A 366 2.30 -23.08 -11.78
C GLU A 366 0.88 -23.54 -11.45
N SER A 367 0.66 -24.86 -11.37
CA SER A 367 -0.62 -25.43 -10.94
C SER A 367 -1.07 -24.89 -9.57
N LYS A 368 -0.13 -24.57 -8.67
CA LYS A 368 -0.42 -24.00 -7.34
C LYS A 368 -1.08 -22.62 -7.40
N VAL A 369 -0.81 -21.82 -8.44
CA VAL A 369 -1.37 -20.46 -8.57
C VAL A 369 -2.88 -20.48 -8.75
N PHE A 370 -3.43 -21.54 -9.36
CA PHE A 370 -4.88 -21.70 -9.51
C PHE A 370 -5.62 -21.87 -8.17
N TYR A 371 -4.92 -22.30 -7.12
CA TYR A 371 -5.44 -22.47 -5.78
C TYR A 371 -5.10 -21.30 -4.84
N ALA A 372 -4.28 -20.34 -5.30
CA ALA A 372 -3.82 -19.24 -4.48
C ALA A 372 -4.95 -18.23 -4.17
N LYS A 373 -4.93 -17.66 -2.97
CA LYS A 373 -5.90 -16.63 -2.52
C LYS A 373 -5.97 -15.41 -3.45
N TYR A 374 -4.84 -15.01 -4.04
CA TYR A 374 -4.72 -13.82 -4.88
C TYR A 374 -4.73 -14.12 -6.40
N ARG A 375 -5.19 -15.31 -6.80
CA ARG A 375 -5.19 -15.76 -8.21
C ARG A 375 -5.88 -14.79 -9.17
N THR A 376 -6.99 -14.18 -8.76
CA THR A 376 -7.76 -13.25 -9.60
C THR A 376 -6.93 -12.04 -10.00
N ARG A 377 -6.12 -11.50 -9.08
CA ARG A 377 -5.27 -10.35 -9.36
C ARG A 377 -4.17 -10.69 -10.36
N PHE A 378 -3.54 -11.85 -10.17
CA PHE A 378 -2.53 -12.35 -11.09
C PHE A 378 -3.08 -12.61 -12.48
N PHE A 379 -4.23 -13.28 -12.58
CA PHE A 379 -4.82 -13.55 -13.88
C PHE A 379 -5.29 -12.28 -14.59
N LYS A 380 -5.81 -11.27 -13.88
CA LYS A 380 -6.06 -9.94 -14.49
C LYS A 380 -4.78 -9.32 -15.05
N LEU A 381 -3.66 -9.43 -14.33
CA LEU A 381 -2.35 -8.99 -14.83
C LEU A 381 -1.93 -9.78 -16.07
N LEU A 382 -2.03 -11.11 -16.03
CA LEU A 382 -1.70 -11.99 -17.15
C LEU A 382 -2.49 -11.64 -18.41
N VAL A 383 -3.81 -11.43 -18.27
CA VAL A 383 -4.70 -11.00 -19.36
C VAL A 383 -4.27 -9.65 -19.90
N LYS A 384 -3.97 -8.67 -19.05
CA LYS A 384 -3.47 -7.35 -19.49
C LYS A 384 -2.16 -7.48 -20.26
N CYS A 385 -1.24 -8.33 -19.82
CA CYS A 385 0.07 -8.52 -20.47
C CYS A 385 -0.05 -9.18 -21.85
N LEU A 386 -0.87 -10.23 -21.98
CA LEU A 386 -0.98 -11.02 -23.20
C LEU A 386 -1.97 -10.41 -24.21
N THR A 387 -3.07 -9.85 -23.73
CA THR A 387 -4.10 -9.25 -24.60
C THR A 387 -3.83 -7.78 -24.90
N GLY A 388 -3.16 -7.04 -24.01
CA GLY A 388 -2.88 -5.62 -24.19
C GLY A 388 -1.80 -5.33 -25.24
N SER A 389 -0.76 -6.16 -25.32
CA SER A 389 0.33 -5.97 -26.29
C SER A 389 -0.04 -6.58 -27.64
N GLN A 390 -0.08 -5.78 -28.72
CA GLN A 390 -0.34 -6.28 -30.09
C GLN A 390 0.92 -6.87 -30.75
N MET A 391 2.11 -6.54 -30.28
CA MET A 391 3.40 -6.89 -30.91
C MET A 391 4.10 -8.09 -30.23
N LEU A 392 3.34 -9.02 -29.64
CA LEU A 392 3.94 -10.21 -29.02
C LEU A 392 4.34 -11.23 -30.10
N PRO A 393 5.58 -11.74 -30.08
CA PRO A 393 5.98 -12.83 -30.97
C PRO A 393 5.12 -14.09 -30.76
N ALA A 394 4.78 -14.80 -31.84
CA ALA A 394 3.94 -15.99 -31.74
C ALA A 394 4.54 -17.11 -30.89
N TYR A 395 5.87 -17.28 -30.88
CA TYR A 395 6.53 -18.29 -30.03
C TYR A 395 6.20 -18.08 -28.56
N LEU A 396 6.12 -16.81 -28.12
CA LEU A 396 5.87 -16.44 -26.74
C LEU A 396 4.42 -16.76 -26.36
N VAL A 397 3.47 -16.36 -27.21
CA VAL A 397 2.04 -16.66 -27.03
C VAL A 397 1.81 -18.17 -26.99
N ALA A 398 2.45 -18.92 -27.90
CA ALA A 398 2.40 -20.38 -27.92
C ALA A 398 2.91 -21.02 -26.62
N ALA A 399 4.03 -20.53 -26.07
CA ALA A 399 4.57 -20.97 -24.79
C ALA A 399 3.58 -20.76 -23.64
N PHE A 400 2.96 -19.58 -23.57
CA PHE A 400 1.93 -19.29 -22.56
C PHE A 400 0.69 -20.18 -22.73
N CYS A 401 0.18 -20.37 -23.95
CA CYS A 401 -0.97 -21.24 -24.22
C CYS A 401 -0.69 -22.68 -23.78
N LYS A 402 0.45 -23.25 -24.19
CA LYS A 402 0.84 -24.63 -23.86
C LYS A 402 0.99 -24.83 -22.36
N LYS A 403 1.71 -23.94 -21.66
CA LYS A 403 1.89 -24.02 -20.20
C LYS A 403 0.58 -23.85 -19.43
N LEU A 404 -0.27 -22.89 -19.83
CA LEU A 404 -1.58 -22.69 -19.20
C LEU A 404 -2.48 -23.91 -19.37
N CYS A 405 -2.55 -24.49 -20.57
CA CYS A 405 -3.33 -25.70 -20.83
C CYS A 405 -2.82 -26.91 -20.02
N ARG A 406 -1.49 -27.08 -19.90
CA ARG A 406 -0.90 -28.12 -19.04
C ARG A 406 -1.27 -27.93 -17.57
N CYS A 407 -1.21 -26.69 -17.08
CA CYS A 407 -1.66 -26.39 -15.71
C CYS A 407 -3.17 -26.58 -15.53
N ALA A 408 -3.99 -26.34 -16.57
CA ALA A 408 -5.45 -26.45 -16.52
C ALA A 408 -5.94 -27.88 -16.28
N ILE A 409 -5.19 -28.90 -16.69
CA ILE A 409 -5.50 -30.32 -16.40
C ILE A 409 -5.56 -30.56 -14.89
N ASN A 410 -4.66 -29.95 -14.14
CA ASN A 410 -4.56 -30.07 -12.68
C ASN A 410 -5.27 -28.92 -11.95
N ALA A 411 -6.00 -28.05 -12.67
CA ALA A 411 -6.65 -26.89 -12.10
C ALA A 411 -8.10 -27.21 -11.66
N PRO A 412 -8.69 -26.42 -10.75
CA PRO A 412 -10.12 -26.47 -10.49
C PRO A 412 -10.92 -26.13 -11.78
N PRO A 413 -12.19 -26.56 -11.90
CA PRO A 413 -13.02 -26.30 -13.08
C PRO A 413 -13.17 -24.81 -13.37
N SER A 414 -13.22 -23.96 -12.34
CA SER A 414 -13.22 -22.50 -12.51
C SER A 414 -11.93 -21.97 -13.17
N GLY A 415 -10.78 -22.56 -12.84
CA GLY A 415 -9.50 -22.23 -13.46
C GLY A 415 -9.40 -22.76 -14.89
N ALA A 416 -9.86 -23.99 -15.14
CA ALA A 416 -9.90 -24.57 -16.48
C ALA A 416 -10.78 -23.76 -17.44
N LEU A 417 -11.98 -23.33 -17.01
CA LEU A 417 -12.86 -22.45 -17.80
C LEU A 417 -12.16 -21.14 -18.17
N PHE A 418 -11.51 -20.50 -17.20
CA PHE A 418 -10.75 -19.27 -17.44
C PHE A 418 -9.60 -19.48 -18.44
N VAL A 419 -8.84 -20.57 -18.30
CA VAL A 419 -7.74 -20.88 -19.21
C VAL A 419 -8.24 -21.14 -20.62
N ILE A 420 -9.28 -21.96 -20.79
CA ILE A 420 -9.84 -22.25 -22.13
C ILE A 420 -10.33 -20.95 -22.78
N ALA A 421 -11.02 -20.08 -22.03
CA ALA A 421 -11.46 -18.78 -22.53
C ALA A 421 -10.28 -17.89 -22.94
N LEU A 422 -9.24 -17.80 -22.11
CA LEU A 422 -8.04 -17.02 -22.41
C LEU A 422 -7.30 -17.56 -23.64
N VAL A 423 -7.09 -18.88 -23.71
CA VAL A 423 -6.42 -19.54 -24.83
C VAL A 423 -7.23 -19.36 -26.12
N SER A 424 -8.56 -19.48 -26.08
CA SER A 424 -9.42 -19.19 -27.24
C SER A 424 -9.23 -17.75 -27.73
N ASN A 425 -9.24 -16.77 -26.81
CA ASN A 425 -9.00 -15.36 -27.17
C ASN A 425 -7.59 -15.13 -27.77
N LEU A 426 -6.56 -15.80 -27.24
CA LEU A 426 -5.18 -15.66 -27.73
C LEU A 426 -5.00 -16.28 -29.11
N LEU A 427 -5.54 -17.48 -29.34
CA LEU A 427 -5.50 -18.16 -30.64
C LEU A 427 -6.22 -17.37 -31.72
N ARG A 428 -7.33 -16.71 -31.37
CA ARG A 428 -8.08 -15.85 -32.28
C ARG A 428 -7.36 -14.53 -32.61
N LYS A 429 -6.60 -14.00 -31.65
CA LYS A 429 -5.80 -12.78 -31.85
C LYS A 429 -4.50 -13.06 -32.62
N HIS A 430 -3.90 -14.24 -32.43
CA HIS A 430 -2.64 -14.66 -33.04
C HIS A 430 -2.85 -15.88 -33.92
N SER A 431 -3.22 -15.66 -35.19
CA SER A 431 -3.47 -16.73 -36.17
C SER A 431 -2.28 -17.67 -36.39
N GLU A 432 -1.05 -17.19 -36.18
CA GLU A 432 0.17 -17.99 -36.24
C GLU A 432 0.18 -19.15 -35.22
N CYS A 433 -0.53 -18.99 -34.09
CA CYS A 433 -0.68 -20.04 -33.08
C CYS A 433 -1.72 -21.11 -33.45
N ALA A 434 -2.42 -20.99 -34.58
CA ALA A 434 -3.38 -22.02 -35.03
C ALA A 434 -2.73 -23.39 -35.29
N CYS A 435 -1.41 -23.39 -35.58
CA CYS A 435 -0.59 -24.59 -35.74
C CYS A 435 -0.52 -25.48 -34.48
N LEU A 436 -0.96 -24.96 -33.32
CA LEU A 436 -1.08 -25.70 -32.07
C LEU A 436 -2.34 -26.59 -32.01
N ILE A 437 -3.37 -26.26 -32.78
CA ILE A 437 -4.65 -26.99 -32.82
C ILE A 437 -4.65 -27.94 -34.00
N HIS A 438 -4.30 -27.43 -35.18
CA HIS A 438 -4.32 -28.21 -36.40
C HIS A 438 -2.93 -28.18 -37.03
N ARG A 439 -2.35 -29.36 -37.21
CA ARG A 439 -1.07 -29.54 -37.87
C ARG A 439 -1.05 -30.83 -38.66
N GLU A 440 -0.52 -30.75 -39.86
CA GLU A 440 -0.19 -31.91 -40.69
C GLU A 440 1.26 -32.31 -40.36
N VAL A 441 1.48 -33.41 -39.64
CA VAL A 441 2.81 -33.90 -39.26
C VAL A 441 2.92 -35.40 -39.45
N ASP A 442 4.10 -35.86 -39.89
CA ASP A 442 4.45 -37.27 -40.06
C ASP A 442 4.91 -37.95 -38.74
N SER A 443 5.26 -37.18 -37.70
CA SER A 443 5.71 -37.67 -36.38
C SER A 443 4.89 -37.09 -35.24
N LEU A 444 4.56 -37.92 -34.24
CA LEU A 444 3.69 -37.62 -33.11
C LEU A 444 4.44 -37.27 -31.81
N GLU A 445 5.77 -37.20 -31.83
CA GLU A 445 6.55 -36.90 -30.62
C GLU A 445 6.44 -35.42 -30.22
N ASP A 446 6.06 -35.16 -28.97
CA ASP A 446 5.98 -33.80 -28.40
C ASP A 446 7.38 -33.27 -28.08
N VAL A 447 7.79 -32.19 -28.72
CA VAL A 447 9.10 -31.55 -28.56
C VAL A 447 9.12 -30.46 -27.47
N TYR A 448 7.98 -30.19 -26.83
CA TYR A 448 7.85 -29.16 -25.80
C TYR A 448 8.54 -29.55 -24.49
N ASP A 449 9.48 -28.72 -24.04
CA ASP A 449 10.13 -28.85 -22.73
C ASP A 449 9.31 -28.13 -21.65
N THR A 450 8.87 -28.87 -20.64
CA THR A 450 8.09 -28.34 -19.51
C THR A 450 8.93 -27.63 -18.45
N ASP A 451 10.20 -28.01 -18.31
CA ASP A 451 11.08 -27.53 -17.24
C ASP A 451 11.92 -26.33 -17.66
N GLU A 452 11.98 -26.05 -18.97
CA GLU A 452 12.60 -24.85 -19.52
C GLU A 452 11.93 -23.58 -18.98
N LYS A 453 12.75 -22.61 -18.57
CA LYS A 453 12.31 -21.35 -17.95
C LYS A 453 12.16 -20.24 -18.98
N ASP A 454 12.93 -20.32 -20.06
CA ASP A 454 12.88 -19.36 -21.15
C ASP A 454 11.78 -19.74 -22.15
N PRO A 455 10.70 -18.94 -22.27
CA PRO A 455 9.62 -19.25 -23.21
C PRO A 455 10.07 -19.23 -24.69
N ALA A 456 11.24 -18.65 -25.01
CA ALA A 456 11.80 -18.73 -26.36
C ALA A 456 12.41 -20.11 -26.67
N LYS A 457 12.84 -20.87 -25.64
CA LYS A 457 13.56 -22.13 -25.79
C LYS A 457 12.70 -23.37 -25.53
N CYS A 458 11.49 -23.22 -24.99
CA CYS A 458 10.61 -24.33 -24.67
C CYS A 458 10.00 -25.03 -25.91
N ARG A 459 10.22 -24.51 -27.13
CA ARG A 459 9.74 -25.06 -28.42
C ARG A 459 8.22 -25.31 -28.48
N ALA A 460 7.44 -24.49 -27.77
CA ALA A 460 5.98 -24.66 -27.71
C ALA A 460 5.28 -24.51 -29.07
N ILE A 461 5.79 -23.64 -29.95
CA ILE A 461 5.24 -23.45 -31.28
C ILE A 461 5.41 -24.69 -32.16
N GLU A 462 6.33 -25.60 -31.83
CA GLU A 462 6.55 -26.86 -32.54
C GLU A 462 5.72 -28.02 -31.94
N SER A 463 4.93 -27.76 -30.90
CA SER A 463 4.06 -28.75 -30.22
C SER A 463 2.59 -28.59 -30.63
N CYS A 464 1.74 -29.53 -30.20
CA CYS A 464 0.28 -29.45 -30.26
C CYS A 464 -0.35 -29.30 -28.86
N LEU A 465 -1.62 -28.89 -28.77
CA LEU A 465 -2.39 -28.72 -27.53
C LEU A 465 -3.26 -29.96 -27.18
N TRP A 466 -2.65 -31.13 -26.99
CA TRP A 466 -3.36 -32.35 -26.57
C TRP A 466 -4.10 -32.20 -25.23
N GLU A 467 -3.67 -31.24 -24.41
CA GLU A 467 -4.31 -30.91 -23.15
C GLU A 467 -5.75 -30.43 -23.32
N LEU A 468 -6.06 -29.72 -24.42
CA LEU A 468 -7.44 -29.33 -24.74
C LEU A 468 -8.30 -30.56 -25.02
N HIS A 469 -7.75 -31.53 -25.77
CA HIS A 469 -8.44 -32.79 -26.04
C HIS A 469 -8.70 -33.61 -24.76
N ALA A 470 -7.78 -33.59 -23.79
CA ALA A 470 -8.02 -34.18 -22.48
C ALA A 470 -9.16 -33.45 -21.72
N LEU A 471 -9.19 -32.11 -21.78
CA LEU A 471 -10.24 -31.28 -21.17
C LEU A 471 -11.62 -31.45 -21.83
N GLU A 472 -11.71 -31.93 -23.08
CA GLU A 472 -13.00 -32.28 -23.70
C GLU A 472 -13.72 -33.41 -22.95
N LYS A 473 -12.98 -34.27 -22.23
CA LYS A 473 -13.52 -35.39 -21.43
C LYS A 473 -13.68 -35.03 -19.95
N HIS A 474 -13.64 -33.73 -19.63
CA HIS A 474 -13.74 -33.25 -18.25
C HIS A 474 -15.14 -33.49 -17.65
N TYR A 475 -15.20 -33.84 -16.36
CA TYR A 475 -16.43 -34.19 -15.65
C TYR A 475 -17.47 -33.04 -15.62
N HIS A 476 -16.99 -31.79 -15.61
CA HIS A 476 -17.85 -30.60 -15.65
C HIS A 476 -18.27 -30.29 -17.09
N PRO A 477 -19.58 -30.34 -17.44
CA PRO A 477 -20.04 -30.24 -18.82
C PRO A 477 -19.69 -28.91 -19.49
N ALA A 478 -19.67 -27.78 -18.76
CA ALA A 478 -19.28 -26.50 -19.37
C ALA A 478 -17.80 -26.46 -19.80
N VAL A 479 -16.92 -27.15 -19.06
CA VAL A 479 -15.49 -27.26 -19.42
C VAL A 479 -15.36 -28.08 -20.68
N SER A 480 -16.04 -29.23 -20.73
CA SER A 480 -16.08 -30.12 -21.90
C SER A 480 -16.59 -29.38 -23.15
N SER A 481 -17.71 -28.66 -23.04
CA SER A 481 -18.28 -27.91 -24.17
C SER A 481 -17.37 -26.78 -24.66
N MET A 482 -16.75 -26.02 -23.75
CA MET A 482 -15.81 -24.95 -24.13
C MET A 482 -14.53 -25.49 -24.74
N ALA A 483 -13.98 -26.59 -24.21
CA ALA A 483 -12.79 -27.22 -24.78
C ALA A 483 -13.03 -27.69 -26.22
N LYS A 484 -14.20 -28.30 -26.49
CA LYS A 484 -14.59 -28.72 -27.85
C LYS A 484 -14.76 -27.56 -28.83
N GLY A 485 -15.21 -26.41 -28.35
CA GLY A 485 -15.37 -25.20 -29.18
C GLY A 485 -14.05 -24.47 -29.46
N CYS A 486 -13.04 -24.66 -28.60
CA CYS A 486 -11.77 -23.97 -28.72
C CYS A 486 -11.07 -24.33 -30.03
N GLY A 487 -10.79 -23.34 -30.88
CA GLY A 487 -10.17 -23.53 -32.20
C GLY A 487 -11.13 -23.76 -33.37
N MET A 488 -12.42 -23.95 -33.11
CA MET A 488 -13.47 -24.06 -34.14
C MET A 488 -14.30 -22.78 -34.29
N GLU A 489 -14.02 -21.75 -33.47
CA GLU A 489 -14.77 -20.50 -33.46
C GLU A 489 -14.43 -19.62 -34.68
N ASP A 490 -15.46 -19.14 -35.38
CA ASP A 490 -15.30 -18.17 -36.47
C ASP A 490 -14.79 -16.81 -35.95
N SER A 491 -14.09 -16.07 -36.82
CA SER A 491 -13.61 -14.71 -36.54
C SER A 491 -14.73 -13.71 -36.17
N LYS A 492 -16.00 -14.03 -36.46
CA LYS A 492 -17.18 -13.20 -36.15
C LYS A 492 -17.74 -13.42 -34.74
N THR A 493 -17.35 -14.51 -34.07
CA THR A 493 -17.75 -14.79 -32.68
C THR A 493 -17.21 -13.68 -31.79
N LEU A 494 -17.93 -13.24 -30.75
CA LEU A 494 -17.37 -12.26 -29.81
C LEU A 494 -16.26 -12.90 -28.97
N LEU A 495 -15.25 -12.12 -28.58
CA LEU A 495 -14.23 -12.59 -27.64
C LEU A 495 -14.86 -12.86 -26.28
N HIS A 496 -14.35 -13.86 -25.57
CA HIS A 496 -14.85 -14.21 -24.24
C HIS A 496 -14.51 -13.10 -23.24
N ASP A 497 -15.47 -12.69 -22.42
CA ASP A 497 -15.24 -11.74 -21.33
C ASP A 497 -14.58 -12.46 -20.14
N LEU A 498 -13.26 -12.30 -20.04
CA LEU A 498 -12.41 -12.99 -19.08
C LEU A 498 -12.68 -12.56 -17.63
N ASP A 499 -13.21 -11.36 -17.39
CA ASP A 499 -13.50 -10.90 -16.02
C ASP A 499 -14.66 -11.69 -15.39
N GLN A 500 -15.62 -12.16 -16.19
CA GLN A 500 -16.71 -13.01 -15.70
C GLN A 500 -16.18 -14.37 -15.21
N PHE A 501 -15.24 -14.96 -15.94
CA PHE A 501 -14.65 -16.25 -15.58
C PHE A 501 -13.81 -16.20 -14.30
N LEU A 502 -13.20 -15.04 -14.01
CA LEU A 502 -12.35 -14.86 -12.84
C LEU A 502 -13.10 -14.81 -11.50
N VAL A 503 -14.39 -14.49 -11.52
CA VAL A 503 -15.24 -14.43 -10.31
C VAL A 503 -15.70 -15.82 -9.87
N HIS A 504 -15.71 -16.80 -10.79
CA HIS A 504 -16.20 -18.13 -10.48
C HIS A 504 -15.33 -18.86 -9.46
N THR A 505 -15.99 -19.42 -8.47
CA THR A 505 -15.46 -20.32 -7.43
C THR A 505 -16.28 -21.60 -7.43
N TYR A 506 -15.81 -22.66 -6.75
CA TYR A 506 -16.61 -23.88 -6.58
C TYR A 506 -18.02 -23.59 -6.03
N LYS A 507 -18.12 -22.67 -5.07
CA LYS A 507 -19.41 -22.25 -4.51
C LYS A 507 -20.30 -21.61 -5.57
N SER A 508 -19.76 -20.66 -6.34
CA SER A 508 -20.51 -20.00 -7.43
C SER A 508 -20.96 -21.00 -8.51
N LEU A 509 -20.10 -21.94 -8.90
CA LEU A 509 -20.45 -22.97 -9.89
C LEU A 509 -21.56 -23.90 -9.36
N PHE A 510 -21.46 -24.32 -8.11
CA PHE A 510 -22.49 -25.14 -7.46
C PHE A 510 -23.81 -24.39 -7.32
N ASP A 511 -23.77 -23.13 -6.90
CA ASP A 511 -24.96 -22.28 -6.80
C ASP A 511 -25.62 -22.05 -8.16
N ALA A 512 -24.82 -21.87 -9.22
CA ALA A 512 -25.32 -21.75 -10.59
C ALA A 512 -26.03 -23.03 -11.04
N GLU A 513 -25.47 -24.22 -10.76
CA GLU A 513 -26.13 -25.48 -11.09
C GLU A 513 -27.38 -25.72 -10.24
N ARG A 514 -27.38 -25.30 -8.97
CA ARG A 514 -28.58 -25.34 -8.11
C ARG A 514 -29.71 -24.47 -8.65
N GLN A 515 -29.40 -23.26 -9.10
CA GLN A 515 -30.38 -22.35 -9.71
C GLN A 515 -30.88 -22.89 -11.07
N ARG A 516 -29.98 -23.45 -11.88
CA ARG A 516 -30.32 -24.12 -13.13
C ARG A 516 -31.26 -25.29 -12.90
N GLY A 517 -31.01 -26.09 -11.85
CA GLY A 517 -31.87 -27.15 -11.37
C GLY A 517 -33.25 -26.66 -10.97
N ASN A 518 -33.36 -25.52 -10.26
CA ASN A 518 -34.66 -24.94 -9.92
C ASN A 518 -35.49 -24.54 -11.15
N ASN A 519 -34.84 -24.02 -12.21
CA ASN A 519 -35.51 -23.70 -13.47
C ASN A 519 -35.83 -24.94 -14.32
N LYS A 520 -34.99 -25.99 -14.23
CA LYS A 520 -35.13 -27.27 -14.95
C LYS A 520 -35.85 -28.36 -14.17
N ARG A 521 -36.38 -28.09 -12.97
CA ARG A 521 -37.13 -29.03 -12.10
C ARG A 521 -38.34 -29.72 -12.78
N LYS A 522 -38.68 -29.33 -14.01
CA LYS A 522 -39.71 -29.96 -14.85
C LYS A 522 -39.18 -31.07 -15.78
N GLN A 523 -37.86 -31.27 -15.92
CA GLN A 523 -37.29 -32.39 -16.67
C GLN A 523 -37.08 -33.60 -15.75
N LYS A 524 -37.66 -34.76 -16.08
CA LYS A 524 -37.39 -36.03 -15.39
C LYS A 524 -35.91 -36.35 -15.55
N VAL A 525 -35.20 -36.49 -14.42
CA VAL A 525 -33.80 -36.93 -14.43
C VAL A 525 -33.78 -38.41 -14.84
N PRO A 526 -32.99 -38.80 -15.86
CA PRO A 526 -32.89 -40.19 -16.28
C PRO A 526 -32.23 -41.03 -15.18
N LEU A 527 -32.80 -42.19 -14.89
CA LEU A 527 -32.23 -43.18 -13.98
C LEU A 527 -31.47 -44.25 -14.78
N THR A 528 -30.48 -44.89 -14.15
CA THR A 528 -29.74 -46.00 -14.75
C THR A 528 -30.68 -47.19 -14.97
N PHE A 529 -30.78 -47.65 -16.23
CA PHE A 529 -31.64 -48.79 -16.61
C PHE A 529 -31.10 -50.13 -16.10
N GLN A 530 -29.78 -50.27 -16.04
CA GLN A 530 -29.12 -51.48 -15.56
C GLN A 530 -29.15 -51.51 -14.03
N LYS A 531 -29.85 -52.49 -13.46
CA LYS A 531 -29.86 -52.72 -12.00
C LYS A 531 -28.49 -53.26 -11.59
N PRO A 532 -27.83 -52.68 -10.57
CA PRO A 532 -26.57 -53.21 -10.06
C PRO A 532 -26.80 -54.58 -9.41
N SER A 533 -25.84 -55.50 -9.57
CA SER A 533 -25.86 -56.84 -8.95
C SER A 533 -25.61 -56.82 -7.44
N GLY A 534 -25.05 -55.72 -6.92
CA GLY A 534 -24.84 -55.43 -5.49
C GLY A 534 -24.32 -54.00 -5.31
N LEU A 535 -24.37 -53.46 -4.08
CA LEU A 535 -23.92 -52.09 -3.76
C LEU A 535 -22.41 -52.01 -3.45
N PHE A 536 -21.79 -53.10 -3.00
CA PHE A 536 -20.38 -53.17 -2.61
C PHE A 536 -19.75 -54.46 -3.13
N ALA A 537 -19.63 -54.58 -4.46
CA ALA A 537 -18.95 -55.72 -5.05
C ALA A 537 -17.43 -55.59 -4.93
N ASN A 538 -16.71 -56.72 -4.83
CA ASN A 538 -15.24 -56.73 -4.77
C ASN A 538 -14.57 -56.18 -6.05
N ASP A 539 -15.32 -56.11 -7.15
CA ASP A 539 -14.88 -55.60 -8.46
C ASP A 539 -15.29 -54.11 -8.67
N ASP A 540 -15.86 -53.48 -7.65
CA ASP A 540 -16.27 -52.07 -7.66
C ASP A 540 -15.20 -51.19 -7.00
N ALA A 541 -15.34 -49.85 -7.09
CA ALA A 541 -14.46 -48.87 -6.44
C ALA A 541 -14.31 -49.09 -4.91
N PHE A 542 -15.21 -49.89 -4.32
CA PHE A 542 -15.22 -50.27 -2.91
C PHE A 542 -14.59 -51.64 -2.61
N GLY A 543 -13.99 -52.33 -3.59
CA GLY A 543 -13.35 -53.64 -3.39
C GLY A 543 -12.18 -53.63 -2.40
N LEU A 544 -11.59 -52.46 -2.15
CA LEU A 544 -10.57 -52.24 -1.12
C LEU A 544 -11.15 -51.98 0.29
N PHE A 545 -12.47 -51.85 0.41
CA PHE A 545 -13.16 -51.62 1.67
C PHE A 545 -13.75 -52.93 2.19
N SER A 546 -13.33 -53.34 3.38
CA SER A 546 -13.95 -54.47 4.08
C SER A 546 -15.23 -53.99 4.78
N PHE A 547 -16.40 -54.39 4.28
CA PHE A 547 -17.66 -54.21 4.99
C PHE A 547 -17.91 -55.43 5.86
N PRO A 548 -17.96 -55.30 7.20
CA PRO A 548 -18.34 -56.41 8.05
C PRO A 548 -19.81 -56.76 7.76
N ILE A 549 -20.04 -57.95 7.23
CA ILE A 549 -21.38 -58.53 7.15
C ILE A 549 -21.73 -58.88 8.60
N SER A 550 -22.62 -58.11 9.23
CA SER A 550 -23.26 -58.57 10.46
C SER A 550 -24.22 -59.68 10.06
N ASP A 551 -23.83 -60.93 10.29
CA ASP A 551 -24.76 -62.06 10.31
C ASP A 551 -25.77 -61.82 11.44
N GLN A 552 -26.85 -61.11 11.11
CA GLN A 552 -28.11 -61.17 11.83
C GLN A 552 -29.16 -61.56 10.81
N GLU A 553 -29.37 -62.87 10.70
CA GLU A 553 -30.57 -63.49 10.16
C GLU A 553 -31.82 -63.06 10.94
#